data_AF-A0A1C5YWP9-F1
#
_entry.id   AF-A0A1C5YWP9-F1
#
_cell.length_a   1.000
_cell.length_b   1.000
_cell.length_c   1.000
_cell.angle_alpha   90.00
_cell.angle_beta   90.00
_cell.angle_gamma   90.00
#
_symmetry.space_group_name_H-M   'P 1'
#
loop_
_entity.id
_entity.type
_entity.pdbx_description
1 polymer ?
#
loop_
_entity_poly.entity_id
_entity_poly.type
_entity_poly.pdbx_seq_one_letter_code
_entity_poly.pdbx_strand_id
1 'polypeptide(L)'
;MHMDGSCFSCILKITFLFGVFGRPFDSIGDMALMVIVAVLSSVGMSGVPGGGYIGEFIMCSVFFPDQLAIAYPIAITIGNLVDPPATMINSAGDYVVSFLVSRFVDGKDWFQKVLASRNA
;
A
#
# COMPACT_ATOMS: atom_id res chain seq x y z
N MET A 1 -1.65 3.06 11.07
CA MET A 1 -0.84 3.58 9.96
C MET A 1 -1.58 3.28 8.67
N HIS A 2 -1.65 4.26 7.77
CA HIS A 2 -2.25 4.10 6.46
C HIS A 2 -1.12 4.01 5.43
N MET A 3 -1.20 3.05 4.51
CA MET A 3 -0.20 2.89 3.46
C MET A 3 -0.90 2.60 2.12
N ASP A 4 -1.61 3.59 1.60
CA ASP A 4 -2.35 3.55 0.33
C ASP A 4 -1.47 3.11 -0.85
N GLY A 5 -0.30 3.72 -0.99
CA GLY A 5 0.66 3.41 -2.03
C GLY A 5 1.22 1.99 -1.90
N SER A 6 1.44 1.51 -0.67
CA SER A 6 1.90 0.13 -0.44
C SER A 6 0.78 -0.88 -0.73
N CYS A 7 -0.47 -0.55 -0.41
CA CYS A 7 -1.65 -1.34 -0.76
C CYS A 7 -1.79 -1.45 -2.29
N PHE A 8 -1.70 -0.32 -2.99
CA PHE A 8 -1.73 -0.26 -4.45
C PHE A 8 -0.59 -1.07 -5.08
N SER A 9 0.64 -0.90 -4.58
CA SER A 9 1.82 -1.66 -5.00
C SER A 9 1.62 -3.18 -4.83
N CYS A 10 0.96 -3.61 -3.75
CA CYS A 10 0.65 -5.03 -3.52
C CYS A 10 -0.26 -5.60 -4.61
N ILE A 11 -1.37 -4.92 -4.93
CA ILE A 11 -2.28 -5.33 -6.01
C ILE A 11 -1.57 -5.35 -7.36
N LEU A 12 -0.76 -4.32 -7.65
CA LEU A 12 0.03 -4.25 -8.88
C LEU A 12 0.97 -5.46 -9.02
N LYS A 13 1.68 -5.82 -7.95
CA LYS A 13 2.58 -7.00 -7.96
C LYS A 13 1.81 -8.30 -8.16
N ILE A 14 0.68 -8.50 -7.49
CA ILE A 14 -0.12 -9.72 -7.66
C ILE A 14 -0.63 -9.81 -9.10
N THR A 15 -1.27 -8.76 -9.60
CA THR A 15 -1.80 -8.71 -10.98
C THR A 15 -0.72 -8.92 -12.03
N PHE A 16 0.45 -8.32 -11.85
CA PHE A 16 1.60 -8.54 -12.72
C PHE A 16 2.03 -10.00 -12.74
N LEU A 17 2.15 -10.64 -11.57
CA LEU A 17 2.53 -12.05 -11.46
C LEU A 17 1.46 -12.99 -12.04
N PHE A 18 0.17 -12.66 -11.92
CA PHE A 18 -0.90 -13.37 -12.64
C PHE A 18 -0.64 -13.35 -14.15
N GLY A 19 -0.29 -12.19 -14.71
CA GLY A 19 0.10 -12.04 -16.11
C GLY A 19 1.35 -12.85 -16.49
N VAL A 20 2.41 -12.78 -15.68
CA VAL A 20 3.68 -13.51 -15.92
C VAL A 20 3.47 -15.03 -15.97
N PHE A 21 2.64 -15.57 -15.07
CA PHE A 21 2.37 -17.01 -15.00
C PHE A 21 1.18 -17.45 -15.84
N GLY A 22 0.57 -16.54 -16.62
CA GLY A 22 -0.59 -16.85 -17.47
C GLY A 22 -1.82 -17.30 -16.68
N ARG A 23 -1.96 -16.89 -15.42
CA ARG A 23 -3.14 -17.20 -14.62
C ARG A 23 -4.30 -16.27 -15.03
N PRO A 24 -5.50 -16.82 -15.28
CA PRO A 24 -6.66 -16.00 -15.65
C PRO A 24 -7.06 -15.07 -14.50
N PHE A 25 -7.56 -13.88 -14.87
CA PHE A 25 -8.01 -12.84 -13.92
C PHE A 25 -9.53 -12.67 -13.99
N ASP A 26 -10.26 -13.77 -13.77
CA ASP A 26 -11.72 -13.87 -13.94
C ASP A 26 -12.46 -14.28 -12.65
N SER A 27 -11.74 -14.80 -11.66
CA SER A 27 -12.29 -15.20 -10.37
C SER A 27 -12.53 -14.00 -9.46
N ILE A 28 -13.81 -13.73 -9.14
CA ILE A 28 -14.18 -12.75 -8.10
C ILE A 28 -13.57 -13.13 -6.74
N GLY A 29 -13.43 -14.43 -6.46
CA GLY A 29 -12.79 -14.93 -5.25
C GLY A 29 -11.32 -14.50 -5.16
N ASP A 30 -10.60 -14.57 -6.27
CA ASP A 30 -9.19 -14.19 -6.34
C ASP A 30 -9.04 -12.68 -6.18
N MET A 31 -9.91 -11.90 -6.83
CA MET A 31 -9.94 -10.44 -6.69
C MET A 31 -10.23 -10.01 -5.24
N ALA A 32 -11.20 -10.66 -4.58
CA ALA A 32 -11.50 -10.40 -3.17
C ALA A 32 -10.31 -10.76 -2.27
N LEU A 33 -9.66 -11.90 -2.51
CA LEU A 33 -8.48 -12.31 -1.78
C LEU A 33 -7.32 -11.32 -1.97
N MET A 34 -7.10 -10.82 -3.19
CA MET A 34 -6.08 -9.80 -3.48
C MET A 34 -6.31 -8.54 -2.66
N VAL A 35 -7.54 -8.04 -2.59
CA VAL A 35 -7.89 -6.86 -1.80
C VAL A 35 -7.63 -7.13 -0.31
N ILE A 36 -8.06 -8.28 0.21
CA ILE A 36 -7.83 -8.64 1.62
C ILE A 36 -6.32 -8.70 1.92
N VAL A 37 -5.54 -9.40 1.11
CA VAL A 37 -4.09 -9.53 1.29
C VAL A 37 -3.41 -8.17 1.16
N ALA A 38 -3.79 -7.32 0.22
CA ALA A 38 -3.21 -6.00 0.05
C ALA A 38 -3.46 -5.09 1.25
N VAL A 39 -4.69 -5.07 1.78
CA VAL A 39 -5.04 -4.30 2.98
C VAL A 39 -4.27 -4.81 4.19
N LEU A 40 -4.32 -6.12 4.46
CA LEU A 40 -3.62 -6.71 5.61
C LEU A 40 -2.10 -6.50 5.53
N SER A 41 -1.53 -6.65 4.33
CA SER A 41 -0.11 -6.43 4.11
C SER A 41 0.26 -4.96 4.33
N SER A 42 -0.53 -4.01 3.82
CA SER A 42 -0.25 -2.57 3.98
C SER A 42 -0.23 -2.13 5.46
N VAL A 43 -1.08 -2.72 6.30
CA VAL A 43 -1.12 -2.46 7.74
C VAL A 43 0.02 -3.17 8.47
N GLY A 44 0.33 -4.42 8.07
CA GLY A 44 1.37 -5.23 8.70
C GLY A 44 2.80 -4.77 8.39
N MET A 45 3.05 -4.33 7.15
CA MET A 45 4.37 -3.88 6.69
C MET A 45 4.90 -2.68 7.46
N SER A 46 4.01 -1.80 7.95
CA SER A 46 4.40 -0.56 8.60
C SER A 46 4.93 -0.73 10.03
N GLY A 47 4.63 -1.86 10.68
CA GLY A 47 4.94 -2.10 12.08
C GLY A 47 6.30 -2.74 12.34
N VAL A 48 6.98 -3.25 11.30
CA VAL A 48 8.18 -4.07 11.42
C VAL A 48 9.28 -3.54 10.48
N PRO A 49 10.52 -3.32 10.97
CA PRO A 49 11.65 -3.02 10.09
C PRO A 49 11.83 -4.10 9.03
N GLY A 50 11.84 -3.72 7.75
CA GLY A 50 11.89 -4.68 6.63
C GLY A 50 10.57 -5.42 6.36
N GLY A 51 9.46 -4.97 6.94
CA GLY A 51 8.14 -5.59 6.78
C GLY A 51 7.69 -5.72 5.32
N GLY A 52 8.14 -4.83 4.42
CA GLY A 52 7.88 -4.92 2.98
C GLY A 52 8.27 -6.27 2.37
N TYR A 53 9.49 -6.71 2.64
CA TYR A 53 10.03 -7.99 2.14
C TYR A 53 9.23 -9.18 2.68
N ILE A 54 8.86 -9.14 3.96
CA ILE A 54 8.06 -10.20 4.60
C ILE A 54 6.64 -10.23 4.00
N GLY A 55 6.03 -9.07 3.81
CA GLY A 55 4.70 -8.94 3.21
C GLY A 55 4.66 -9.48 1.79
N GLU A 56 5.70 -9.24 1.00
CA GLU A 56 5.84 -9.79 -0.35
C GLU A 56 6.05 -11.31 -0.33
N PHE A 57 6.81 -11.83 0.62
CA PHE A 57 6.99 -13.27 0.78
C PHE A 57 5.67 -13.98 1.12
N ILE A 58 4.88 -13.41 2.03
CA ILE A 58 3.55 -13.93 2.40
C ILE A 58 2.58 -13.83 1.22
N MET A 59 2.57 -12.69 0.51
CA MET A 59 1.74 -12.54 -0.68
C MET A 59 2.07 -13.62 -1.72
N CYS A 60 3.35 -13.81 -2.03
CA CYS A 60 3.77 -14.80 -3.02
C CYS A 60 3.48 -16.24 -2.57
N SER A 61 3.56 -16.56 -1.27
CA SER A 61 3.23 -17.90 -0.78
C SER A 61 1.73 -18.19 -0.83
N VAL A 62 0.87 -17.18 -0.69
CA VAL A 62 -0.59 -17.30 -0.82
C VAL A 62 -1.01 -17.49 -2.28
N PHE A 63 -0.52 -16.65 -3.19
CA PHE A 63 -0.98 -16.66 -4.57
C PHE A 63 -0.18 -17.60 -5.49
N PHE A 64 1.10 -17.83 -5.22
CA PHE A 64 2.02 -18.54 -6.09
C PHE A 64 2.89 -19.57 -5.34
N PRO A 65 2.30 -20.49 -4.54
CA PRO A 65 3.05 -21.41 -3.70
C PRO A 65 4.03 -22.29 -4.50
N ASP A 66 3.61 -22.79 -5.66
CA ASP A 66 4.42 -23.67 -6.51
C ASP A 66 5.49 -22.91 -7.31
N GLN A 67 5.32 -21.59 -7.46
CA GLN A 67 6.23 -20.71 -8.23
C GLN A 67 7.00 -19.74 -7.33
N LEU A 68 6.98 -19.93 -6.01
CA LEU A 68 7.52 -18.99 -5.02
C LEU A 68 8.97 -18.58 -5.32
N ALA A 69 9.82 -19.53 -5.72
CA ALA A 69 11.23 -19.30 -6.04
C ALA A 69 11.45 -18.31 -7.19
N ILE A 70 10.47 -18.15 -8.08
CA ILE A 70 10.51 -17.25 -9.23
C ILE A 70 9.66 -16.00 -8.94
N ALA A 71 8.47 -16.17 -8.36
CA ALA A 71 7.53 -15.11 -8.06
C ALA A 71 8.11 -14.08 -7.08
N TYR A 72 8.81 -14.54 -6.03
CA TYR A 72 9.32 -13.67 -4.99
C TYR A 72 10.42 -12.70 -5.50
N PRO A 73 11.48 -13.13 -6.21
CA PRO A 73 12.45 -12.20 -6.80
C PRO A 73 11.84 -11.16 -7.74
N ILE A 74 10.82 -11.55 -8.53
CA ILE A 74 10.11 -10.62 -9.42
C ILE A 74 9.34 -9.60 -8.60
N ALA A 75 8.58 -10.05 -7.59
CA ALA A 75 7.81 -9.18 -6.71
C ALA A 75 8.69 -8.12 -6.04
N ILE A 76 9.87 -8.52 -5.56
CA ILE A 76 10.85 -7.65 -4.88
C ILE A 76 11.44 -6.63 -5.84
N THR A 77 11.79 -7.08 -7.06
CA THR A 77 12.31 -6.19 -8.10
C THR A 77 11.30 -5.09 -8.44
N ILE A 78 10.03 -5.46 -8.60
CA ILE A 78 8.95 -4.50 -8.83
C ILE A 78 8.72 -3.65 -7.59
N GLY A 79 8.73 -4.25 -6.39
CA GLY A 79 8.58 -3.58 -5.10
C GLY A 79 9.57 -2.42 -4.97
N ASN A 80 10.85 -2.69 -5.18
CA ASN A 80 11.91 -1.67 -5.15
C ASN A 80 11.74 -0.59 -6.23
N LEU A 81 11.22 -0.94 -7.41
CA LEU A 81 10.95 0.02 -8.48
C LEU A 81 9.80 0.98 -8.12
N VAL A 82 8.74 0.47 -7.49
CA VAL A 82 7.53 1.25 -7.15
C VAL A 82 7.54 1.80 -5.73
N ASP A 83 8.57 1.52 -4.93
CA ASP A 83 8.66 1.96 -3.54
C ASP A 83 8.72 3.50 -3.39
N PRO A 84 9.53 4.25 -4.16
CA PRO A 84 9.49 5.71 -4.10
C PRO A 84 8.10 6.32 -4.41
N PRO A 85 7.39 5.95 -5.49
CA PRO A 85 6.05 6.47 -5.73
C PRO A 85 5.01 5.97 -4.72
N ALA A 86 5.10 4.73 -4.24
CA ALA A 86 4.22 4.23 -3.18
C ALA A 86 4.38 5.05 -1.89
N THR A 87 5.62 5.34 -1.50
CA THR A 87 5.93 6.17 -0.33
C THR A 87 5.41 7.59 -0.50
N MET A 88 5.53 8.19 -1.70
CA MET A 88 4.95 9.50 -1.99
C MET A 88 3.43 9.52 -1.81
N ILE A 89 2.72 8.48 -2.28
CA ILE A 89 1.27 8.37 -2.12
C ILE A 89 0.90 8.25 -0.62
N ASN A 90 1.64 7.43 0.13
CA ASN A 90 1.42 7.28 1.57
C ASN A 90 1.52 8.64 2.29
N SER A 91 2.57 9.41 2.02
CA SER A 91 2.77 10.74 2.63
C SER A 91 1.73 11.76 2.17
N ALA A 92 1.32 11.74 0.89
CA ALA A 92 0.28 12.63 0.38
C ALA A 92 -1.08 12.33 1.03
N GLY A 93 -1.42 11.06 1.22
CA GLY A 93 -2.62 10.62 1.93
C GLY A 93 -2.63 11.12 3.38
N ASP A 94 -1.51 10.95 4.10
CA ASP A 94 -1.38 11.43 5.47
C ASP A 94 -1.56 12.95 5.60
N TYR A 95 -1.08 13.73 4.63
CA TYR A 95 -1.34 15.18 4.59
C TYR A 95 -2.83 15.48 4.43
N VAL A 96 -3.50 14.87 3.46
CA VAL A 96 -4.94 15.10 3.22
C VAL A 96 -5.75 14.73 4.46
N VAL A 97 -5.48 13.57 5.07
CA VAL A 97 -6.16 13.11 6.28
C VAL A 97 -5.92 14.07 7.44
N SER A 98 -4.70 14.59 7.61
CA SER A 98 -4.40 15.57 8.66
C SER A 98 -5.24 16.84 8.52
N PHE A 99 -5.38 17.38 7.31
CA PHE A 99 -6.22 18.56 7.05
C PHE A 99 -7.71 18.28 7.26
N LEU A 100 -8.18 17.09 6.91
CA LEU A 100 -9.56 16.66 7.17
C LEU A 100 -9.82 16.54 8.68
N VAL A 101 -8.93 15.88 9.41
CA VAL A 101 -9.04 15.74 10.87
C VAL A 101 -9.06 17.12 11.55
N SER A 102 -8.15 18.03 11.21
CA SER A 102 -8.17 19.40 11.73
C SER A 102 -9.48 20.13 11.40
N ARG A 103 -10.06 19.93 10.21
CA ARG A 103 -11.36 20.52 9.86
C ARG A 103 -12.50 20.02 10.75
N PHE A 104 -12.47 18.77 11.20
CA PHE A 104 -13.47 18.19 12.10
C PHE A 104 -13.23 18.58 13.56
N VAL A 105 -11.98 18.63 14.01
CA VAL A 105 -11.60 18.90 15.40
C VAL A 105 -11.60 20.41 15.70
N ASP A 106 -10.96 21.22 14.86
CA ASP A 106 -10.69 22.65 15.10
C ASP A 106 -11.72 23.59 14.43
N GLY A 107 -12.67 23.01 13.68
CA GLY A 107 -13.76 23.72 13.02
C GLY A 107 -13.40 24.30 11.64
N LYS A 108 -14.29 25.12 11.05
CA LYS A 108 -14.22 25.50 9.62
C LYS A 108 -13.02 26.35 9.25
N ASP A 109 -12.67 27.31 10.11
CA ASP A 109 -11.66 28.32 9.81
C ASP A 109 -10.34 28.04 10.53
N TRP A 110 -10.09 26.78 10.90
CA TRP A 110 -8.91 26.36 11.66
C TRP A 110 -7.61 26.84 11.02
N PHE A 111 -7.48 26.69 9.69
CA PHE A 111 -6.27 27.04 8.97
C PHE A 111 -5.99 28.55 9.01
N GLN A 112 -7.04 29.38 8.89
CA GLN A 112 -6.92 30.83 8.97
C GLN A 112 -6.50 31.29 10.37
N LYS A 113 -7.06 30.65 11.42
CA LYS A 113 -6.66 30.92 12.82
C LYS A 113 -5.18 30.62 13.06
N VAL A 114 -4.68 29.51 12.51
CA VAL A 114 -3.26 29.13 12.61
C VAL A 114 -2.35 30.09 11.83
N LEU A 115 -2.75 30.53 10.65
CA LEU A 115 -1.97 31.52 9.88
C LEU A 115 -1.90 32.87 10.61
N ALA A 116 -3.02 33.32 11.17
CA ALA A 116 -3.07 34.56 11.93
C ALA A 116 -2.18 34.52 13.18
N SER A 117 -2.15 33.40 13.92
CA SER A 117 -1.33 33.27 15.12
C SER A 117 0.17 33.19 14.85
N ARG A 118 0.60 32.74 13.67
CA ARG A 118 2.03 32.69 13.28
C ARG A 118 2.60 34.03 12.84
N ASN A 119 1.74 34.98 12.48
CA ASN A 119 2.11 36.31 12.00
C ASN A 119 1.93 37.42 13.06
N ALA A 120 1.46 37.06 14.26
CA ALA A 120 1.30 37.93 15.42
C ALA A 120 2.52 37.82 16.35
#